data_AF-A0AAU6Q6N4-F1
#
_entry.id   AF-A0AAU6Q6N4-F1
#
_cell.length_a   1.000
_cell.length_b   1.000
_cell.length_c   1.000
_cell.angle_alpha   90.00
_cell.angle_beta   90.00
_cell.angle_gamma   90.00
#
_symmetry.space_group_name_H-M   'P 1'
#
loop_
_entity.id
_entity.type
_entity.pdbx_description
1 polymer ?
#
loop_
_entity_poly.entity_id
_entity_poly.type
_entity_poly.pdbx_seq_one_letter_code
_entity_poly.pdbx_strand_id
1 'polypeptide(L)'
;MSKSFVLLTQDDCPNCERLKKMLAGPLKGQFDGEIETVHRQSEPERFIALVERFHVQSVPALIRVADGRQARAMGGLGEVRSFLEPQYLMR
;
A
#
# COMPACT_ATOMS: atom_id res chain seq x y z
N MET A 1 -6.61 -15.50 -8.06
CA MET A 1 -5.30 -15.26 -7.42
C MET A 1 -5.50 -14.18 -6.38
N SER A 2 -5.04 -14.38 -5.14
CA SER A 2 -5.12 -13.36 -4.09
C SER A 2 -4.09 -12.27 -4.34
N LYS A 3 -4.45 -11.01 -4.07
CA LYS A 3 -3.57 -9.85 -4.16
C LYS A 3 -2.41 -10.01 -3.16
N SER A 4 -1.18 -9.69 -3.59
CA SER A 4 0.05 -9.80 -2.78
C SER A 4 0.14 -8.69 -1.73
N PHE A 5 -0.49 -7.54 -2.02
CA PHE A 5 -0.45 -6.35 -1.20
C PHE A 5 -1.83 -5.74 -1.00
N VAL A 6 -2.00 -5.01 0.10
CA VAL A 6 -3.16 -4.17 0.38
C VAL A 6 -2.70 -2.73 0.59
N LEU A 7 -3.37 -1.77 -0.03
CA LEU A 7 -3.25 -0.34 0.23
C LEU A 7 -4.50 0.16 0.94
N LEU A 8 -4.36 0.56 2.20
CA LEU A 8 -5.40 1.31 2.91
C LEU A 8 -5.23 2.80 2.64
N THR A 9 -6.32 3.46 2.24
CA THR A 9 -6.36 4.88 1.85
C THR A 9 -7.66 5.54 2.34
N GLN A 10 -7.72 6.87 2.31
CA GLN A 10 -8.92 7.65 2.64
C GLN A 10 -8.97 8.97 1.86
N ASP A 11 -10.13 9.64 1.90
CA ASP A 11 -10.28 11.02 1.41
C ASP A 11 -9.44 12.02 2.20
N ASP A 12 -9.18 13.18 1.59
CA ASP A 12 -8.43 14.30 2.18
C ASP A 12 -7.07 13.88 2.76
N CYS A 13 -6.39 12.96 2.09
CA CYS A 13 -5.10 12.41 2.48
C CYS A 13 -4.02 12.72 1.44
N PRO A 14 -3.28 13.83 1.57
CA PRO A 14 -2.22 14.21 0.61
C PRO A 14 -1.16 13.12 0.41
N ASN A 15 -0.81 12.39 1.48
CA ASN A 15 0.14 11.28 1.40
C ASN A 15 -0.42 10.09 0.62
N CYS A 16 -1.73 9.81 0.73
CA CYS A 16 -2.39 8.78 -0.04
C CYS A 16 -2.35 9.11 -1.53
N GLU A 17 -2.68 10.35 -1.88
CA GLU A 17 -2.63 10.84 -3.27
C GLU A 17 -1.20 10.81 -3.84
N ARG A 18 -0.21 11.18 -3.01
CA ARG A 18 1.20 11.09 -3.40
C ARG A 18 1.60 9.65 -3.71
N LEU A 19 1.23 8.69 -2.86
CA LEU A 19 1.53 7.28 -3.09
C LEU A 19 0.85 6.74 -4.34
N LYS A 20 -0.44 7.04 -4.55
CA LYS A 20 -1.17 6.67 -5.78
C LYS A 20 -0.47 7.19 -7.03
N LYS A 21 0.01 8.44 -7.02
CA LYS A 21 0.79 9.03 -8.13
C LYS A 21 2.12 8.33 -8.36
N MET A 22 2.81 7.88 -7.30
CA MET A 22 4.05 7.10 -7.45
C MET A 22 3.79 5.74 -8.10
N LEU A 23 2.72 5.05 -7.69
CA LEU A 23 2.32 3.76 -8.25
C LEU A 23 1.91 3.87 -9.73
N ALA A 24 1.06 4.84 -10.07
CA ALA A 24 0.57 5.01 -11.44
C ALA A 24 1.59 5.63 -12.40
N GLY A 25 2.45 6.53 -11.92
CA GLY A 25 3.40 7.28 -12.75
C GLY A 25 4.77 6.60 -12.85
N PRO A 26 5.73 6.91 -11.97
CA PRO A 26 7.08 6.35 -12.03
C PRO A 26 7.16 4.81 -12.02
N LEU A 27 6.25 4.13 -11.31
CA LEU A 27 6.15 2.67 -11.30
C LEU A 27 5.21 2.11 -12.39
N LYS A 28 4.65 2.98 -13.23
CA LYS A 28 3.89 2.66 -14.44
C LYS A 28 2.76 1.63 -14.24
N GLY A 29 2.15 1.59 -13.06
CA GLY A 29 1.08 0.63 -12.74
C GLY A 29 1.55 -0.84 -12.69
N GLN A 30 2.86 -1.09 -12.61
CA GLN A 30 3.44 -2.44 -12.61
C GLN A 30 2.83 -3.36 -11.54
N PHE A 31 2.35 -2.78 -10.44
CA PHE A 31 1.79 -3.49 -9.29
C PHE A 31 0.27 -3.44 -9.19
N ASP A 32 -0.45 -2.87 -10.17
CA ASP A 32 -1.93 -2.75 -10.11
C ASP A 32 -2.60 -4.13 -10.05
N GLY A 33 -1.99 -5.13 -10.70
CA GLY A 33 -2.39 -6.53 -10.62
C GLY A 33 -2.19 -7.16 -9.24
N GLU A 34 -1.29 -6.63 -8.42
CA GLU A 34 -0.85 -7.21 -7.14
C GLU A 34 -1.35 -6.46 -5.90
N ILE A 35 -1.70 -5.19 -6.06
CA ILE A 35 -2.21 -4.34 -4.98
C ILE A 35 -3.74 -4.37 -5.00
N GLU A 36 -4.33 -4.68 -3.86
CA GLU A 36 -5.71 -4.36 -3.56
C GLU A 36 -5.79 -3.00 -2.89
N THR A 37 -6.62 -2.09 -3.39
CA THR A 37 -6.85 -0.81 -2.70
C THR A 37 -8.17 -0.89 -1.96
N VAL A 38 -8.17 -0.60 -0.65
CA VAL A 38 -9.36 -0.52 0.19
C VAL A 38 -9.47 0.91 0.72
N HIS A 39 -10.59 1.56 0.42
CA HIS A 39 -10.80 2.97 0.72
C HIS A 39 -11.76 3.15 1.89
N ARG A 40 -11.35 3.91 2.91
CA ARG A 40 -12.10 4.03 4.18
C ARG A 40 -13.55 4.43 4.00
N GLN A 41 -13.82 5.41 3.13
CA GLN A 41 -15.16 5.97 2.96
C GLN A 41 -16.09 5.08 2.13
N SER A 42 -15.58 4.29 1.17
CA SER A 42 -16.40 3.43 0.33
C SER A 42 -16.53 2.01 0.86
N GLU A 43 -15.58 1.55 1.67
CA GLU A 43 -15.52 0.20 2.25
C GLU A 43 -15.20 0.24 3.75
N PRO A 44 -16.00 0.92 4.59
CA PRO A 44 -15.65 1.19 5.99
C PRO A 44 -15.47 -0.07 6.85
N GLU A 45 -16.36 -1.05 6.72
CA GLU A 45 -16.28 -2.30 7.50
C GLU A 45 -15.01 -3.10 7.16
N ARG A 46 -14.73 -3.22 5.86
CA ARG A 46 -13.55 -3.90 5.37
C ARG A 46 -12.26 -3.19 5.78
N PHE A 47 -12.26 -1.86 5.70
CA PHE A 47 -11.15 -1.03 6.14
C PHE A 47 -10.87 -1.25 7.63
N ILE A 48 -11.89 -1.21 8.49
CA ILE A 48 -11.74 -1.45 9.94
C ILE A 48 -11.17 -2.84 10.22
N ALA A 49 -11.70 -3.89 9.58
CA ALA A 49 -11.20 -5.25 9.74
C ALA A 49 -9.71 -5.39 9.37
N LEU A 50 -9.27 -4.68 8.32
CA LEU A 50 -7.86 -4.69 7.89
C LEU A 50 -6.96 -3.85 8.81
N VAL A 51 -7.46 -2.72 9.33
CA VAL A 51 -6.76 -1.92 10.35
C VAL A 51 -6.49 -2.74 11.60
N GLU A 52 -7.50 -3.45 12.10
CA GLU A 52 -7.39 -4.32 13.28
C GLU A 52 -6.43 -5.49 13.02
N ARG A 53 -6.64 -6.21 11.92
CA ARG A 53 -5.83 -7.38 11.53
C ARG A 53 -4.35 -7.06 11.40
N PHE A 54 -4.00 -5.92 10.83
CA PHE A 54 -2.62 -5.55 10.52
C PHE A 54 -2.05 -4.49 11.46
N HIS A 55 -2.79 -4.09 12.50
CA HIS A 55 -2.40 -3.05 13.46
C HIS A 55 -1.96 -1.74 12.79
N VAL A 56 -2.75 -1.26 11.83
CA VAL A 56 -2.45 -0.03 11.08
C VAL A 56 -2.70 1.19 11.96
N GLN A 57 -1.70 2.07 12.08
CA GLN A 57 -1.79 3.28 12.91
C GLN A 57 -2.16 4.55 12.11
N SER A 58 -1.88 4.57 10.81
CA SER A 58 -2.10 5.73 9.95
C SER A 58 -2.22 5.32 8.49
N VAL A 59 -2.84 6.17 7.68
CA VAL A 59 -2.90 6.01 6.22
C VAL A 59 -2.06 7.06 5.48
N PRO A 60 -1.57 6.77 4.26
CA PRO A 60 -1.69 5.48 3.56
C PRO A 60 -0.98 4.37 4.33
N ALA A 61 -1.42 3.13 4.14
CA ALA A 61 -0.72 1.95 4.64
C ALA A 61 -0.62 0.90 3.52
N LEU A 62 0.60 0.67 3.04
CA LEU A 62 0.90 -0.37 2.06
C LEU A 62 1.43 -1.61 2.80
N ILE A 63 0.74 -2.72 2.65
CA ILE A 63 0.89 -3.91 3.51
C ILE A 63 1.13 -5.13 2.63
N ARG A 64 2.11 -5.96 2.97
CA ARG A 64 2.30 -7.27 2.36
C ARG A 64 1.40 -8.28 3.06
N VAL A 65 0.52 -8.94 2.30
CA VAL A 65 -0.51 -9.82 2.87
C VAL A 65 0.08 -11.06 3.54
N ALA A 66 1.18 -11.58 2.99
CA ALA A 66 1.80 -12.82 3.45
C ALA A 66 2.33 -12.74 4.91
N ASP A 67 2.84 -11.59 5.33
CA ASP A 67 3.52 -11.42 6.62
C ASP A 67 3.03 -10.22 7.43
N GLY A 68 2.05 -9.47 6.93
CA GLY A 68 1.50 -8.28 7.58
C GLY A 68 2.49 -7.11 7.67
N ARG A 69 3.68 -7.20 7.06
CA ARG A 69 4.66 -6.11 7.11
C ARG A 69 4.11 -4.91 6.36
N GLN A 70 4.29 -3.73 6.96
CA GLN A 70 3.90 -2.46 6.38
C GLN A 70 5.14 -1.74 5.81
N ALA A 71 4.95 -1.03 4.70
CA ALA A 71 5.99 -0.17 4.14
C ALA A 71 6.33 0.95 5.14
N ARG A 72 7.63 1.10 5.43
CA ARG A 72 8.12 2.20 6.28
C ARG A 72 8.46 3.39 5.39
N ALA A 73 8.14 4.60 5.84
CA ALA A 73 8.52 5.85 5.18
C ALA A 73 8.16 5.92 3.68
N MET A 74 6.87 5.91 3.35
CA MET A 74 6.36 6.02 1.96
C MET A 74 6.48 7.45 1.37
N GLY A 75 7.49 8.20 1.81
CA GLY A 75 7.78 9.56 1.35
C GLY A 75 8.66 9.62 0.10
N GLY A 76 9.17 8.48 -0.38
CA GLY A 76 10.05 8.41 -1.55
C GLY A 76 9.76 7.20 -2.44
N LEU A 77 10.10 7.32 -3.72
CA LEU A 77 9.89 6.29 -4.73
C LEU A 77 10.75 5.05 -4.47
N GLY A 78 11.98 5.23 -3.98
CA GLY A 78 12.92 4.15 -3.72
C GLY A 78 12.44 3.22 -2.62
N GLU A 79 11.89 3.77 -1.54
CA GLU A 79 11.35 3.03 -0.40
C GLU A 79 10.11 2.23 -0.81
N VAL A 80 9.20 2.86 -1.55
CA VAL A 80 7.98 2.21 -2.06
C VAL A 80 8.35 1.05 -2.99
N ARG A 81 9.26 1.27 -3.94
CA ARG A 81 9.72 0.23 -4.86
C ARG A 81 10.42 -0.90 -4.13
N SER A 82 11.34 -0.60 -3.22
CA SER A 82 12.09 -1.62 -2.46
C SER A 82 11.17 -2.50 -1.61
N PHE A 83 10.07 -1.94 -1.12
CA PHE A 83 9.07 -2.70 -0.37
C PHE A 83 8.27 -3.67 -1.25
N LEU A 84 7.90 -3.22 -2.45
CA LEU A 84 7.13 -3.99 -3.45
C LEU A 84 7.99 -5.03 -4.18
N GLU A 85 9.29 -4.76 -4.37
CA GLU A 85 10.26 -5.63 -5.05
C GLU A 85 11.39 -6.04 -4.09
N PRO A 86 11.14 -6.85 -3.04
CA PRO A 86 12.17 -7.24 -2.07
C PRO A 86 13.35 -8.02 -2.71
N GLN A 87 13.18 -8.52 -3.94
CA GLN A 87 14.20 -9.24 -4.70
C GLN A 87 15.35 -8.34 -5.19
N TYR A 88 15.22 -7.00 -5.12
CA TYR A 88 16.23 -6.06 -5.58
C TYR A 88 17.33 -5.73 -4.53
N LEU A 89 17.23 -6.28 -3.31
CA LEU A 89 18.23 -6.07 -2.24
C LEU A 89 19.38 -7.11 -2.25
N MET A 90 19.38 -8.05 -3.20
CA MET A 90 20.38 -9.13 -3.31
C MET A 90 21.20 -9.07 -4.62
N ARG A 91 21.31 -7.89 -5.24
CA ARG A 91 22.20 -7.64 -6.38
C ARG A 91 23.16 -6.50 -6.08
#